data_AF-A0A7V6NIH2-F1
#
_entry.id   AF-A0A7V6NIH2-F1
#
_cell.length_a   1.000
_cell.length_b   1.000
_cell.length_c   1.000
_cell.angle_alpha   90.00
_cell.angle_beta   90.00
_cell.angle_gamma   90.00
#
_symmetry.space_group_name_H-M   'P 1'
#
loop_
_entity.id
_entity.type
_entity.pdbx_description
1 polymer ?
#
loop_
_entity_poly.entity_id
_entity_poly.type
_entity_poly.pdbx_seq_one_letter_code
_entity_poly.pdbx_strand_id
1 'polypeptide(L)'
;MLALLPQITSASDSEPYTRLAGQTRYQTSQAVAENYNSGQTDNIVIATGTDFADALSVSVLAHQLNAPILLVDKTLFESQDAFDYISRHMPNGTGTIWIAGGPGAVSESFELKSISMGHKVKRIGERNRYETSLSIAKETNTLKGTPIFLATGENFPDALSIASVAASKGYPIILTPKDKLPDGVESYLSKQQSSEVFIVGGTGVISESVEFDIKTILPESSITRLAGRDRFETSTEVYKKFFPNPENIYIASAMDFPDALSASVLAAKNNAPIVLINPNLAVPPNCTFN
;
A
#
# COMPACT_ATOMS: atom_id res chain seq x y z
N MET A 1 -9.41 11.71 -3.87
CA MET A 1 -9.72 11.59 -5.30
C MET A 1 -8.74 10.63 -5.94
N LEU A 2 -9.24 9.64 -6.70
CA LEU A 2 -8.45 8.79 -7.59
C LEU A 2 -8.90 8.97 -9.05
N ALA A 3 -7.96 9.16 -9.98
CA ALA A 3 -8.25 9.22 -11.43
C ALA A 3 -7.34 8.24 -12.22
N LEU A 4 -7.90 7.52 -13.18
CA LEU A 4 -7.18 6.63 -14.12
C LEU A 4 -7.10 7.30 -15.50
N LEU A 5 -5.90 7.52 -16.04
CA LEU A 5 -5.69 8.11 -17.37
C LEU A 5 -5.17 7.04 -18.36
N PRO A 6 -5.86 6.78 -19.51
CA PRO A 6 -5.33 6.05 -20.65
C PRO A 6 -4.51 6.96 -21.58
N GLN A 7 -3.68 6.37 -22.45
CA GLN A 7 -2.97 7.11 -23.50
C GLN A 7 -3.96 7.75 -24.50
N ILE A 8 -3.82 9.06 -24.72
CA ILE A 8 -4.74 9.89 -25.51
C ILE A 8 -4.65 9.53 -27.00
N THR A 9 -5.74 9.00 -27.57
CA THR A 9 -5.97 8.98 -29.03
C THR A 9 -7.35 9.56 -29.36
N SER A 10 -7.34 10.83 -29.77
CA SER A 10 -8.45 11.60 -30.36
C SER A 10 -9.66 11.95 -29.47
N ALA A 11 -10.29 13.08 -29.81
CA ALA A 11 -11.27 13.79 -29.01
C ALA A 11 -12.66 13.15 -29.04
N SER A 12 -13.18 12.85 -27.85
CA SER A 12 -14.60 12.67 -27.55
C SER A 12 -14.91 13.40 -26.24
N ASP A 13 -16.12 13.99 -26.11
CA ASP A 13 -16.63 14.75 -24.95
C ASP A 13 -16.78 13.93 -23.64
N SER A 14 -16.14 12.77 -23.53
CA SER A 14 -15.92 12.08 -22.26
C SER A 14 -14.57 12.53 -21.71
N GLU A 15 -14.54 12.97 -20.45
CA GLU A 15 -13.27 13.16 -19.73
C GLU A 15 -12.36 11.95 -19.99
N PRO A 16 -11.10 12.13 -20.41
CA PRO A 16 -10.20 11.04 -20.79
C PRO A 16 -9.74 10.23 -19.57
N TYR A 17 -10.51 10.22 -18.48
CA TYR A 17 -10.18 9.49 -17.27
C TYR A 17 -11.42 8.94 -16.60
N THR A 18 -11.23 7.83 -15.89
CA THR A 18 -12.24 7.31 -14.97
C THR A 18 -11.96 7.83 -13.57
N ARG A 19 -12.96 8.46 -12.94
CA ARG A 19 -12.90 8.91 -11.56
C ARG A 19 -13.52 7.86 -10.64
N LEU A 20 -12.77 7.42 -9.64
CA LEU A 20 -13.23 6.53 -8.56
C LEU A 20 -13.28 7.35 -7.27
N ALA A 21 -14.48 7.72 -6.83
CA ALA A 21 -14.68 8.61 -5.69
C ALA A 21 -16.09 8.49 -5.08
N GLY A 22 -16.20 8.83 -3.80
CA GLY A 22 -17.45 9.06 -3.08
C GLY A 22 -17.39 10.34 -2.23
N GLN A 23 -18.40 10.58 -1.40
CA GLN A 23 -18.44 11.74 -0.50
C GLN A 23 -17.47 11.60 0.67
N THR A 24 -17.15 10.35 1.05
CA THR A 24 -16.19 10.03 2.12
C THR A 24 -15.03 9.20 1.56
N ARG A 25 -13.97 9.08 2.37
CA ARG A 25 -12.85 8.16 2.07
C ARG A 25 -13.29 6.69 2.04
N TYR A 26 -14.32 6.34 2.82
CA TYR A 26 -14.88 4.99 2.88
C TYR A 26 -15.66 4.65 1.61
N GLN A 27 -16.49 5.59 1.13
CA GLN A 27 -17.17 5.45 -0.16
C GLN A 27 -16.20 5.45 -1.34
N THR A 28 -15.13 6.27 -1.28
CA THR A 28 -14.07 6.24 -2.30
C THR A 28 -13.37 4.88 -2.32
N SER A 29 -13.02 4.34 -1.15
CA SER A 29 -12.44 3.00 -1.03
C SER A 29 -13.38 1.91 -1.54
N GLN A 30 -14.69 2.01 -1.28
CA GLN A 30 -15.68 1.09 -1.83
C GLN A 30 -15.74 1.19 -3.36
N ALA A 31 -15.75 2.39 -3.95
CA ALA A 31 -15.74 2.58 -5.39
C ALA A 31 -14.48 2.00 -6.06
N VAL A 32 -13.32 2.12 -5.39
CA VAL A 32 -12.06 1.49 -5.82
C VAL A 32 -12.17 -0.03 -5.76
N ALA A 33 -12.75 -0.58 -4.69
CA ALA A 33 -12.95 -2.02 -4.54
C ALA A 33 -13.92 -2.59 -5.60
N GLU A 34 -15.01 -1.88 -5.91
CA GLU A 34 -15.94 -2.26 -6.99
C GLU A 34 -15.26 -2.26 -8.37
N ASN A 35 -14.35 -1.30 -8.61
CA ASN A 35 -13.55 -1.30 -9.84
C ASN A 35 -12.51 -2.43 -9.86
N TYR A 36 -11.94 -2.78 -8.69
CA TYR A 36 -11.00 -3.89 -8.55
C TYR A 36 -11.65 -5.25 -8.84
N ASN A 37 -12.81 -5.50 -8.24
CA ASN A 37 -13.62 -6.69 -8.45
C ASN A 37 -15.09 -6.39 -8.12
N SER A 38 -15.96 -6.52 -9.12
CA SER A 38 -17.42 -6.40 -8.98
C SER A 38 -18.13 -7.76 -8.92
N GLY A 39 -17.36 -8.85 -8.94
CA GLY A 39 -17.84 -10.22 -8.73
C GLY A 39 -17.45 -10.76 -7.35
N GLN A 40 -17.58 -12.08 -7.18
CA GLN A 40 -17.23 -12.72 -5.92
C GLN A 40 -15.72 -12.66 -5.63
N THR A 41 -15.35 -12.53 -4.36
CA THR A 41 -13.98 -12.56 -3.87
C THR A 41 -13.85 -13.39 -2.59
N ASP A 42 -12.85 -14.26 -2.54
CA ASP A 42 -12.57 -15.09 -1.37
C ASP A 42 -11.82 -14.32 -0.27
N ASN A 43 -11.16 -13.21 -0.63
CA ASN A 43 -10.35 -12.42 0.29
C ASN A 43 -10.72 -10.94 0.18
N ILE A 44 -10.80 -10.28 1.34
CA ILE A 44 -10.88 -8.82 1.45
C ILE A 44 -9.89 -8.38 2.52
N VAL A 45 -9.12 -7.35 2.23
CA VAL A 45 -8.22 -6.73 3.20
C VAL A 45 -8.87 -5.49 3.78
N ILE A 46 -8.82 -5.34 5.10
CA ILE A 46 -9.37 -4.23 5.86
C ILE A 46 -8.22 -3.44 6.47
N ALA A 47 -8.25 -2.13 6.25
CA ALA A 47 -7.32 -1.18 6.82
C ALA A 47 -8.08 0.01 7.42
N THR A 48 -7.49 0.70 8.39
CA THR A 48 -8.10 1.91 8.93
C THR A 48 -8.02 3.06 7.93
N GLY A 49 -9.10 3.85 7.86
CA GLY A 49 -9.14 5.06 7.05
C GLY A 49 -8.51 6.27 7.73
N THR A 50 -8.12 6.22 9.01
CA THR A 50 -7.71 7.42 9.78
C THR A 50 -6.23 7.44 10.18
N ASP A 51 -5.68 6.36 10.75
CA ASP A 51 -4.26 6.25 11.17
C ASP A 51 -3.60 5.00 10.55
N PHE A 52 -3.20 5.14 9.29
CA PHE A 52 -2.91 4.03 8.38
C PHE A 52 -1.48 3.49 8.45
N ALA A 53 -0.67 3.88 9.46
CA ALA A 53 0.73 3.46 9.58
C ALA A 53 0.92 1.94 9.46
N ASP A 54 -0.01 1.20 10.05
CA ASP A 54 -0.01 -0.27 10.11
C ASP A 54 -0.39 -0.93 8.77
N ALA A 55 -1.03 -0.19 7.86
CA ALA A 55 -1.57 -0.73 6.61
C ALA A 55 -0.67 -0.46 5.39
N LEU A 56 0.38 0.34 5.52
CA LEU A 56 1.23 0.76 4.39
C LEU A 56 1.89 -0.40 3.65
N SER A 57 2.20 -1.49 4.37
CA SER A 57 2.80 -2.69 3.80
C SER A 57 1.79 -3.73 3.32
N VAL A 58 0.48 -3.54 3.56
CA VAL A 58 -0.54 -4.57 3.29
C VAL A 58 -0.83 -4.73 1.79
N SER A 59 -0.46 -3.76 0.97
CA SER A 59 -0.69 -3.77 -0.48
C SER A 59 -0.11 -5.03 -1.16
N VAL A 60 1.07 -5.47 -0.72
CA VAL A 60 1.75 -6.68 -1.23
C VAL A 60 0.95 -7.93 -0.91
N LEU A 61 0.49 -8.06 0.34
CA LEU A 61 -0.34 -9.18 0.77
C LEU A 61 -1.71 -9.17 0.07
N ALA A 62 -2.35 -8.01 -0.02
CA ALA A 62 -3.63 -7.84 -0.72
C ALA A 62 -3.52 -8.28 -2.18
N HIS A 63 -2.44 -7.91 -2.87
CA HIS A 63 -2.20 -8.32 -4.25
C HIS A 63 -2.00 -9.83 -4.38
N GLN A 64 -1.20 -10.46 -3.50
CA GLN A 64 -1.01 -11.92 -3.50
C GLN A 64 -2.32 -12.69 -3.23
N LEU A 65 -3.20 -12.12 -2.40
CA LEU A 65 -4.50 -12.71 -2.08
C LEU A 65 -5.58 -12.45 -3.14
N ASN A 66 -5.28 -11.69 -4.20
CA ASN A 66 -6.25 -11.15 -5.16
C ASN A 66 -7.42 -10.41 -4.46
N ALA A 67 -7.11 -9.64 -3.42
CA ALA A 67 -8.07 -8.99 -2.55
C ALA A 67 -8.11 -7.47 -2.75
N PRO A 68 -9.30 -6.85 -2.78
CA PRO A 68 -9.40 -5.40 -2.63
C PRO A 68 -9.02 -4.97 -1.21
N ILE A 69 -8.60 -3.71 -1.06
CA ILE A 69 -8.40 -3.07 0.24
C ILE A 69 -9.59 -2.15 0.50
N LEU A 70 -10.33 -2.42 1.57
CA LEU A 70 -11.39 -1.55 2.07
C LEU A 70 -10.91 -0.79 3.30
N LEU A 71 -11.26 0.50 3.33
CA LEU A 71 -11.03 1.36 4.47
C LEU A 71 -12.22 1.36 5.42
N VAL A 72 -11.94 1.31 6.71
CA VAL A 72 -12.95 1.33 7.78
C VAL A 72 -12.64 2.40 8.80
N ASP A 73 -13.68 2.85 9.48
CA ASP A 73 -13.58 3.77 10.60
C ASP A 73 -13.38 2.99 11.93
N LYS A 74 -13.20 3.72 13.03
CA LYS A 74 -13.21 3.13 14.38
C LYS A 74 -14.59 2.60 14.76
N THR A 75 -15.65 3.20 14.22
CA THR A 75 -17.04 2.83 14.52
C THR A 75 -17.65 1.93 13.44
N LEU A 76 -18.60 1.07 13.84
CA LEU A 76 -19.34 0.22 12.90
C LEU A 76 -20.21 1.05 11.95
N PHE A 77 -20.79 2.14 12.45
CA PHE A 77 -21.69 3.01 11.68
C PHE A 77 -20.98 3.64 10.48
N GLU A 78 -19.81 4.24 10.72
CA GLU A 78 -18.99 4.85 9.66
C GLU A 78 -18.28 3.81 8.77
N SER A 79 -18.35 2.52 9.12
CA SER A 79 -17.78 1.41 8.35
C SER A 79 -18.81 0.66 7.49
N GLN A 80 -20.03 1.20 7.36
CA GLN A 80 -21.12 0.53 6.66
C GLN A 80 -20.80 0.26 5.18
N ASP A 81 -20.09 1.17 4.50
CA ASP A 81 -19.68 1.00 3.10
C ASP A 81 -18.84 -0.28 2.90
N ALA A 82 -17.97 -0.61 3.87
CA ALA A 82 -17.17 -1.82 3.82
C ALA A 82 -18.04 -3.07 4.04
N PHE A 83 -18.97 -3.04 5.00
CA PHE A 83 -19.90 -4.15 5.23
C PHE A 83 -20.82 -4.40 4.04
N ASP A 84 -21.25 -3.35 3.34
CA ASP A 84 -22.08 -3.48 2.16
C ASP A 84 -21.30 -4.17 1.02
N TYR A 85 -20.03 -3.81 0.81
CA TYR A 85 -19.18 -4.49 -0.18
C TYR A 85 -18.95 -5.95 0.21
N ILE A 86 -18.59 -6.22 1.48
CA ILE A 86 -18.40 -7.59 1.99
C ILE A 86 -19.66 -8.43 1.76
N SER A 87 -20.85 -7.91 2.09
CA SER A 87 -22.11 -8.63 1.97
C SER A 87 -22.49 -8.94 0.51
N ARG A 88 -22.08 -8.09 -0.44
CA ARG A 88 -22.34 -8.28 -1.88
C ARG A 88 -21.37 -9.28 -2.51
N HIS A 89 -20.09 -9.20 -2.16
CA HIS A 89 -19.01 -9.81 -2.94
C HIS A 89 -18.30 -10.97 -2.23
N MET A 90 -18.46 -11.14 -0.92
CA MET A 90 -17.85 -12.25 -0.22
C MET A 90 -18.85 -13.41 -0.04
N PRO A 91 -18.49 -14.64 -0.41
CA PRO A 91 -19.36 -15.79 -0.20
C PRO A 91 -19.49 -16.10 1.30
N ASN A 92 -20.72 -16.40 1.72
CA ASN A 92 -21.03 -16.75 3.11
C ASN A 92 -20.24 -17.98 3.56
N GLY A 93 -19.52 -17.89 4.68
CA GLY A 93 -18.87 -19.04 5.32
C GLY A 93 -17.51 -19.45 4.76
N THR A 94 -17.09 -18.95 3.60
CA THR A 94 -15.84 -19.39 2.94
C THR A 94 -14.81 -18.28 2.79
N GLY A 95 -15.24 -17.02 2.67
CA GLY A 95 -14.34 -15.89 2.52
C GLY A 95 -13.55 -15.55 3.80
N THR A 96 -12.35 -14.99 3.61
CA THR A 96 -11.45 -14.53 4.67
C THR A 96 -11.29 -13.02 4.63
N ILE A 97 -11.59 -12.38 5.75
CA ILE A 97 -11.34 -10.97 6.00
C ILE A 97 -9.99 -10.83 6.71
N TRP A 98 -9.07 -10.13 6.08
CA TRP A 98 -7.72 -9.89 6.57
C TRP A 98 -7.64 -8.49 7.16
N ILE A 99 -7.48 -8.36 8.46
CA ILE A 99 -7.41 -7.04 9.12
C ILE A 99 -5.95 -6.66 9.30
N ALA A 100 -5.53 -5.53 8.72
CA ALA A 100 -4.22 -4.94 8.95
C ALA A 100 -4.28 -3.89 10.08
N GLY A 101 -3.52 -4.14 11.13
CA GLY A 101 -3.43 -3.28 12.31
C GLY A 101 -4.14 -3.85 13.55
N GLY A 102 -3.71 -3.34 14.70
CA GLY A 102 -4.26 -3.75 16.00
C GLY A 102 -5.68 -3.20 16.25
N PRO A 103 -6.30 -3.55 17.39
CA PRO A 103 -7.62 -3.04 17.80
C PRO A 103 -7.78 -1.51 17.79
N GLY A 104 -6.69 -0.77 17.98
CA GLY A 104 -6.71 0.71 17.93
C GLY A 104 -6.86 1.28 16.52
N ALA A 105 -6.45 0.53 15.49
CA ALA A 105 -6.58 0.90 14.08
C ALA A 105 -7.92 0.43 13.51
N VAL A 106 -8.24 -0.86 13.71
CA VAL A 106 -9.51 -1.48 13.31
C VAL A 106 -10.11 -2.13 14.54
N SER A 107 -11.28 -1.65 14.97
CA SER A 107 -11.89 -2.02 16.25
C SER A 107 -12.20 -3.51 16.36
N GLU A 108 -12.20 -4.02 17.60
CA GLU A 108 -12.64 -5.40 17.88
C GLU A 108 -14.11 -5.61 17.50
N SER A 109 -14.94 -4.56 17.61
CA SER A 109 -16.34 -4.64 17.20
C SER A 109 -16.49 -4.89 15.70
N PHE A 110 -15.62 -4.32 14.85
CA PHE A 110 -15.60 -4.61 13.42
C PHE A 110 -15.27 -6.10 13.15
N GLU A 111 -14.26 -6.62 13.84
CA GLU A 111 -13.88 -8.04 13.76
C GLU A 111 -15.00 -8.97 14.22
N LEU A 112 -15.58 -8.72 15.39
CA LEU A 112 -16.69 -9.52 15.92
C LEU A 112 -17.93 -9.48 15.02
N LYS A 113 -18.23 -8.31 14.43
CA LYS A 113 -19.31 -8.18 13.45
C LYS A 113 -19.03 -9.03 12.21
N SER A 114 -17.82 -8.98 11.67
CA SER A 114 -17.38 -9.78 10.53
C SER A 114 -17.49 -11.29 10.79
N ILE A 115 -17.11 -11.74 12.00
CA ILE A 115 -17.28 -13.13 12.44
C ILE A 115 -18.76 -13.50 12.54
N SER A 116 -19.61 -12.62 13.10
CA SER A 116 -21.06 -12.89 13.21
C SER A 116 -21.77 -12.96 11.86
N MET A 117 -21.19 -12.37 10.81
CA MET A 117 -21.64 -12.51 9.42
C MET A 117 -21.19 -13.84 8.78
N GLY A 118 -20.43 -14.65 9.50
CA GLY A 118 -19.99 -15.98 9.09
C GLY A 118 -18.66 -16.00 8.35
N HIS A 119 -17.90 -14.91 8.33
CA HIS A 119 -16.60 -14.86 7.66
C HIS A 119 -15.47 -15.31 8.59
N LYS A 120 -14.41 -15.89 8.01
CA LYS A 120 -13.15 -16.10 8.72
C LYS A 120 -12.46 -14.75 8.86
N VAL A 121 -11.92 -14.45 10.02
CA VAL A 121 -11.15 -13.22 10.23
C VAL A 121 -9.72 -13.58 10.64
N LYS A 122 -8.74 -12.97 9.98
CA LYS A 122 -7.33 -13.04 10.35
C LYS A 122 -6.78 -11.62 10.53
N ARG A 123 -6.45 -11.26 11.76
CA ARG A 123 -5.82 -9.99 12.08
C ARG A 123 -4.29 -10.12 12.05
N ILE A 124 -3.65 -9.15 11.41
CA ILE A 124 -2.20 -8.94 11.40
C ILE A 124 -1.97 -7.55 11.97
N GLY A 125 -1.82 -7.48 13.28
CA GLY A 125 -1.67 -6.24 14.02
C GLY A 125 -0.88 -6.49 15.29
N GLU A 126 0.34 -5.96 15.32
CA GLU A 126 1.27 -6.13 16.43
C GLU A 126 1.29 -4.89 17.32
N ARG A 127 2.26 -4.81 18.24
CA ARG A 127 2.39 -3.71 19.21
C ARG A 127 2.65 -2.35 18.57
N ASN A 128 3.23 -2.32 17.36
CA ASN A 128 3.53 -1.11 16.62
C ASN A 128 3.64 -1.38 15.12
N ARG A 129 3.66 -0.31 14.32
CA ARG A 129 3.76 -0.34 12.85
C ARG A 129 4.96 -1.11 12.31
N TYR A 130 6.08 -1.11 13.02
CA TYR A 130 7.30 -1.80 12.59
C TYR A 130 7.10 -3.31 12.68
N GLU A 131 6.64 -3.79 13.83
CA GLU A 131 6.29 -5.19 14.06
C GLU A 131 5.15 -5.63 13.12
N THR A 132 4.11 -4.82 12.94
CA THR A 132 3.02 -5.11 12.00
C THR A 132 3.54 -5.23 10.57
N SER A 133 4.40 -4.31 10.11
CA SER A 133 4.98 -4.37 8.76
C SER A 133 5.81 -5.64 8.54
N LEU A 134 6.56 -6.05 9.57
CA LEU A 134 7.35 -7.27 9.55
C LEU A 134 6.48 -8.52 9.56
N SER A 135 5.38 -8.54 10.34
CA SER A 135 4.42 -9.65 10.34
C SER A 135 3.71 -9.77 8.99
N ILE A 136 3.31 -8.65 8.37
CA ILE A 136 2.76 -8.64 7.01
C ILE A 136 3.77 -9.21 6.01
N ALA A 137 5.03 -8.78 6.07
CA ALA A 137 6.10 -9.27 5.19
C ALA A 137 6.47 -10.76 5.41
N LYS A 138 6.17 -11.32 6.58
CA LYS A 138 6.29 -12.77 6.84
C LYS A 138 5.09 -13.55 6.31
N GLU A 139 3.92 -12.92 6.31
CA GLU A 139 2.70 -13.50 5.74
C GLU A 139 2.75 -13.52 4.21
N THR A 140 3.44 -12.55 3.59
CA THR A 140 3.73 -12.60 2.16
C THR A 140 4.67 -13.78 1.89
N ASN A 141 4.23 -14.77 1.12
CA ASN A 141 4.98 -15.99 0.83
C ASN A 141 6.08 -15.75 -0.23
N THR A 142 6.98 -14.81 0.03
CA THR A 142 8.02 -14.41 -0.92
C THR A 142 9.17 -15.39 -0.95
N LEU A 143 9.72 -15.63 -2.14
CA LEU A 143 10.87 -16.50 -2.31
C LEU A 143 12.13 -15.86 -1.74
N LYS A 144 13.06 -16.71 -1.30
CA LYS A 144 14.41 -16.29 -0.92
C LYS A 144 15.07 -15.54 -2.09
N GLY A 145 15.76 -14.44 -1.82
CA GLY A 145 16.35 -13.58 -2.84
C GLY A 145 15.42 -12.48 -3.36
N THR A 146 14.13 -12.49 -3.01
CA THR A 146 13.19 -11.43 -3.42
C THR A 146 13.67 -10.07 -2.88
N PRO A 147 13.77 -9.04 -3.75
CA PRO A 147 14.07 -7.68 -3.31
C PRO A 147 13.03 -7.16 -2.31
N ILE A 148 13.46 -6.24 -1.45
CA ILE A 148 12.58 -5.60 -0.46
C ILE A 148 12.65 -4.09 -0.58
N PHE A 149 11.56 -3.44 -0.16
CA PHE A 149 11.56 -2.01 0.11
C PHE A 149 11.70 -1.77 1.61
N LEU A 150 12.57 -0.84 1.96
CA LEU A 150 12.68 -0.28 3.30
C LEU A 150 12.21 1.17 3.25
N ALA A 151 11.21 1.51 4.06
CA ALA A 151 10.68 2.87 4.14
C ALA A 151 10.58 3.32 5.60
N THR A 152 10.52 4.64 5.83
CA THR A 152 10.33 5.17 7.18
C THR A 152 8.92 4.89 7.70
N GLY A 153 8.82 4.53 8.97
CA GLY A 153 7.54 4.44 9.69
C GLY A 153 7.13 5.72 10.40
N GLU A 154 7.82 6.84 10.24
CA GLU A 154 7.56 8.08 10.99
C GLU A 154 6.77 9.11 10.17
N ASN A 155 7.04 9.20 8.87
CA ASN A 155 6.34 10.10 7.94
C ASN A 155 6.14 9.37 6.62
N PHE A 156 4.89 9.13 6.22
CA PHE A 156 4.57 8.01 5.32
C PHE A 156 4.40 8.26 3.82
N PRO A 157 4.69 9.45 3.24
CA PRO A 157 4.45 9.60 1.81
C PRO A 157 5.37 8.72 0.97
N ASP A 158 6.57 8.39 1.48
CA ASP A 158 7.53 7.51 0.81
C ASP A 158 7.03 6.06 0.74
N ALA A 159 6.52 5.52 1.86
CA ALA A 159 5.94 4.17 1.92
C ALA A 159 4.69 4.03 1.03
N LEU A 160 3.90 5.09 0.88
CA LEU A 160 2.75 5.10 -0.03
C LEU A 160 3.15 5.16 -1.50
N SER A 161 4.19 5.94 -1.82
CA SER A 161 4.69 6.06 -3.19
C SER A 161 5.11 4.71 -3.79
N ILE A 162 5.54 3.78 -2.93
CA ILE A 162 5.98 2.44 -3.32
C ILE A 162 4.88 1.38 -3.22
N ALA A 163 3.72 1.67 -2.62
CA ALA A 163 2.72 0.63 -2.32
C ALA A 163 2.24 -0.12 -3.58
N SER A 164 1.94 0.60 -4.66
CA SER A 164 1.54 0.00 -5.95
C SER A 164 2.69 -0.75 -6.61
N VAL A 165 3.91 -0.22 -6.51
CA VAL A 165 5.14 -0.83 -7.06
C VAL A 165 5.45 -2.13 -6.34
N ALA A 166 5.49 -2.09 -5.01
CA ALA A 166 5.77 -3.22 -4.13
C ALA A 166 4.76 -4.35 -4.36
N ALA A 167 3.48 -4.01 -4.43
CA ALA A 167 2.42 -4.96 -4.75
C ALA A 167 2.61 -5.58 -6.14
N SER A 168 2.83 -4.77 -7.18
CA SER A 168 3.04 -5.24 -8.56
C SER A 168 4.27 -6.13 -8.72
N LYS A 169 5.36 -5.83 -8.01
CA LYS A 169 6.61 -6.61 -8.06
C LYS A 169 6.64 -7.79 -7.07
N GLY A 170 5.71 -7.82 -6.11
CA GLY A 170 5.72 -8.77 -5.01
C GLY A 170 6.87 -8.53 -4.01
N TYR A 171 7.36 -7.29 -3.89
CA TYR A 171 8.46 -6.93 -3.00
C TYR A 171 7.91 -6.51 -1.64
N PRO A 172 8.27 -7.19 -0.53
CA PRO A 172 7.81 -6.81 0.79
C PRO A 172 8.22 -5.38 1.17
N ILE A 173 7.35 -4.69 1.90
CA ILE A 173 7.64 -3.37 2.50
C ILE A 173 7.94 -3.58 3.98
N ILE A 174 9.14 -3.21 4.41
CA ILE A 174 9.56 -3.18 5.81
C ILE A 174 9.64 -1.73 6.27
N LEU A 175 8.99 -1.40 7.39
CA LEU A 175 9.10 -0.08 8.00
C LEU A 175 10.25 -0.04 9.02
N THR A 176 10.95 1.09 9.10
CA THR A 176 12.02 1.33 10.07
C THR A 176 11.92 2.75 10.67
N PRO A 177 12.30 2.96 11.95
CA PRO A 177 12.60 4.30 12.43
C PRO A 177 13.91 4.79 11.80
N LYS A 178 14.19 6.09 11.98
CA LYS A 178 15.29 6.78 11.29
C LYS A 178 16.66 6.13 11.49
N ASP A 179 17.03 5.87 12.74
CA ASP A 179 18.42 5.64 13.13
C ASP A 179 18.72 4.19 13.56
N LYS A 180 17.73 3.29 13.53
CA LYS A 180 17.89 1.90 13.99
C LYS A 180 16.94 0.94 13.29
N LEU A 181 17.42 -0.26 12.92
CA LEU A 181 16.54 -1.34 12.49
C LEU A 181 15.65 -1.85 13.66
N PRO A 182 14.34 -2.07 13.42
CA PRO A 182 13.46 -2.67 14.41
C PRO A 182 13.85 -4.10 14.76
N ASP A 183 13.42 -4.54 15.94
CA ASP A 183 13.65 -5.89 16.41
C ASP A 183 13.08 -6.93 15.43
N GLY A 184 13.87 -7.97 15.13
CA GLY A 184 13.48 -9.05 14.23
C GLY A 184 13.70 -8.78 12.73
N VAL A 185 13.95 -7.52 12.32
CA VAL A 185 14.24 -7.21 10.91
C VAL A 185 15.54 -7.88 10.46
N GLU A 186 16.60 -7.84 11.28
CA GLU A 186 17.86 -8.53 10.98
C GLU A 186 17.68 -10.03 10.70
N SER A 187 16.92 -10.72 11.55
CA SER A 187 16.63 -12.15 11.38
C SER A 187 15.83 -12.42 10.11
N TYR A 188 14.86 -11.55 9.80
CA TYR A 188 14.09 -11.63 8.57
C TYR A 188 14.97 -11.45 7.33
N LEU A 189 15.80 -10.40 7.30
CA LEU A 189 16.73 -10.13 6.20
C LEU A 189 17.70 -11.30 5.99
N SER A 190 18.29 -11.81 7.07
CA SER A 190 19.22 -12.95 7.04
C SER A 190 18.56 -14.21 6.47
N LYS A 191 17.29 -14.46 6.81
CA LYS A 191 16.52 -15.61 6.32
C LYS A 191 16.14 -15.45 4.85
N GLN A 192 15.65 -14.27 4.47
CA GLN A 192 15.19 -13.98 3.11
C GLN A 192 16.33 -13.84 2.12
N GLN A 193 17.53 -13.45 2.57
CA GLN A 193 18.70 -13.19 1.73
C GLN A 193 18.34 -12.37 0.48
N SER A 194 17.58 -11.29 0.67
CA SER A 194 17.11 -10.42 -0.42
C SER A 194 18.24 -9.96 -1.30
N SER A 195 18.14 -10.13 -2.62
CA SER A 195 19.21 -9.77 -3.57
C SER A 195 19.44 -8.26 -3.70
N GLU A 196 18.40 -7.48 -3.42
CA GLU A 196 18.43 -6.02 -3.44
C GLU A 196 17.56 -5.45 -2.31
N VAL A 197 18.04 -4.37 -1.70
CA VAL A 197 17.28 -3.58 -0.73
C VAL A 197 17.13 -2.16 -1.28
N PHE A 198 15.88 -1.76 -1.52
CA PHE A 198 15.55 -0.40 -1.92
C PHE A 198 15.24 0.43 -0.68
N ILE A 199 16.13 1.35 -0.32
CA ILE A 199 15.88 2.32 0.76
C ILE A 199 15.13 3.50 0.15
N VAL A 200 13.89 3.72 0.57
CA VAL A 200 13.04 4.78 0.04
C VAL A 200 13.00 5.92 1.04
N GLY A 201 13.59 7.05 0.65
CA GLY A 201 13.79 8.22 1.48
C GLY A 201 15.27 8.58 1.66
N GLY A 202 15.52 9.88 1.82
CA GLY A 202 16.87 10.41 2.03
C GLY A 202 17.44 10.05 3.41
N THR A 203 18.72 10.37 3.62
CA THR A 203 19.43 10.12 4.88
C THR A 203 18.83 10.86 6.09
N GLY A 204 18.03 11.91 5.83
CA GLY A 204 17.29 12.63 6.86
C GLY A 204 16.17 11.83 7.53
N VAL A 205 15.61 10.81 6.84
CA VAL A 205 14.49 9.97 7.33
C VAL A 205 14.84 8.50 7.54
N ILE A 206 15.89 8.01 6.87
CA ILE A 206 16.52 6.71 7.12
C ILE A 206 18.02 6.91 7.03
N SER A 207 18.71 6.88 8.17
CA SER A 207 20.12 7.25 8.29
C SER A 207 21.05 6.33 7.48
N GLU A 208 22.31 6.76 7.34
CA GLU A 208 23.38 5.92 6.80
C GLU A 208 23.73 4.76 7.75
N SER A 209 23.45 4.88 9.06
CA SER A 209 23.68 3.77 9.99
C SER A 209 22.75 2.60 9.71
N VAL A 210 21.48 2.86 9.40
CA VAL A 210 20.54 1.80 8.98
C VAL A 210 20.99 1.14 7.67
N GLU A 211 21.48 1.93 6.71
CA GLU A 211 22.03 1.41 5.46
C GLU A 211 23.27 0.53 5.70
N PHE A 212 24.16 0.95 6.61
CA PHE A 212 25.33 0.18 7.01
C PHE A 212 24.97 -1.13 7.72
N ASP A 213 23.97 -1.11 8.61
CA ASP A 213 23.47 -2.31 9.29
C ASP A 213 22.95 -3.33 8.25
N ILE A 214 22.16 -2.87 7.28
CA ILE A 214 21.65 -3.72 6.20
C ILE A 214 22.81 -4.31 5.38
N LYS A 215 23.83 -3.52 5.04
CA LYS A 215 24.99 -4.02 4.29
C LYS A 215 25.79 -5.06 5.08
N THR A 216 25.85 -4.91 6.39
CA THR A 216 26.50 -5.88 7.28
C THR A 216 25.73 -7.20 7.33
N ILE A 217 24.41 -7.14 7.39
CA ILE A 217 23.53 -8.32 7.42
C ILE A 217 23.48 -9.02 6.05
N LEU A 218 23.53 -8.24 4.97
CA LEU A 218 23.39 -8.68 3.58
C LEU A 218 24.59 -8.22 2.73
N PRO A 219 25.80 -8.78 2.93
CA PRO A 219 27.02 -8.31 2.27
C PRO A 219 26.98 -8.47 0.74
N GLU A 220 26.33 -9.53 0.25
CA GLU A 220 26.21 -9.83 -1.19
C GLU A 220 25.07 -9.06 -1.87
N SER A 221 24.22 -8.38 -1.11
CA SER A 221 23.06 -7.68 -1.65
C SER A 221 23.43 -6.29 -2.17
N SER A 222 22.74 -5.90 -3.23
CA SER A 222 22.76 -4.51 -3.70
C SER A 222 21.87 -3.65 -2.80
N ILE A 223 22.31 -2.42 -2.53
CA ILE A 223 21.53 -1.44 -1.78
C ILE A 223 21.37 -0.22 -2.67
N THR A 224 20.11 0.14 -2.95
CA THR A 224 19.75 1.26 -3.82
C THR A 224 18.90 2.22 -3.04
N ARG A 225 19.37 3.46 -2.85
CA ARG A 225 18.59 4.52 -2.22
C ARG A 225 17.80 5.31 -3.27
N LEU A 226 16.49 5.39 -3.10
CA LEU A 226 15.56 6.15 -3.93
C LEU A 226 15.07 7.34 -3.10
N ALA A 227 15.55 8.54 -3.40
CA ALA A 227 15.27 9.73 -2.61
C ALA A 227 15.28 10.99 -3.49
N GLY A 228 14.34 11.90 -3.20
CA GLY A 228 14.29 13.24 -3.75
C GLY A 228 14.35 14.32 -2.67
N ARG A 229 14.26 15.60 -3.07
CA ARG A 229 14.23 16.73 -2.13
C ARG A 229 12.97 16.78 -1.29
N ASP A 230 11.89 16.21 -1.80
CA ASP A 230 10.61 16.08 -1.13
C ASP A 230 9.91 14.77 -1.52
N ARG A 231 8.70 14.55 -0.98
CA ARG A 231 7.90 13.35 -1.22
C ARG A 231 7.51 13.14 -2.68
N PHE A 232 7.41 14.20 -3.48
CA PHE A 232 7.03 14.13 -4.89
C PHE A 232 8.21 13.75 -5.76
N GLU A 233 9.40 14.21 -5.40
CA GLU A 233 10.63 13.77 -6.07
C GLU A 233 11.00 12.34 -5.69
N THR A 234 10.89 11.94 -4.42
CA THR A 234 11.09 10.55 -4.02
C THR A 234 10.16 9.60 -4.78
N SER A 235 8.87 9.96 -4.89
CA SER A 235 7.92 9.16 -5.66
C SER A 235 8.28 9.10 -7.15
N THR A 236 8.76 10.21 -7.72
CA THR A 236 9.24 10.27 -9.10
C THR A 236 10.46 9.35 -9.33
N GLU A 237 11.42 9.31 -8.42
CA GLU A 237 12.58 8.39 -8.53
C GLU A 237 12.15 6.93 -8.47
N VAL A 238 11.17 6.59 -7.63
CA VAL A 238 10.55 5.26 -7.61
C VAL A 238 9.88 4.95 -8.96
N TYR A 239 9.07 5.85 -9.51
CA TYR A 239 8.37 5.58 -10.76
C TYR A 239 9.31 5.47 -11.95
N LYS A 240 10.35 6.32 -12.05
CA LYS A 240 11.39 6.20 -13.09
C LYS A 240 12.06 4.83 -13.09
N LYS A 241 12.30 4.27 -11.90
CA LYS A 241 12.96 2.96 -11.76
C LYS A 241 12.05 1.80 -12.16
N PHE A 242 10.78 1.81 -11.74
CA PHE A 242 9.91 0.63 -11.84
C PHE A 242 8.83 0.72 -12.93
N PHE A 243 8.48 1.94 -13.34
CA PHE A 243 7.49 2.26 -14.36
C PHE A 243 8.02 3.34 -15.31
N PRO A 244 9.09 3.06 -16.09
CA PRO A 244 9.66 4.05 -17.01
C PRO A 244 8.72 4.42 -18.16
N ASN A 245 7.80 3.52 -18.54
CA ASN A 245 6.84 3.73 -19.62
C ASN A 245 5.48 3.08 -19.25
N PRO A 246 4.71 3.64 -18.30
CA PRO A 246 3.45 3.06 -17.89
C PRO A 246 2.37 3.30 -18.96
N GLU A 247 1.58 2.28 -19.28
CA GLU A 247 0.40 2.41 -20.16
C GLU A 247 -0.75 3.15 -19.47
N ASN A 248 -0.87 2.95 -18.16
CA ASN A 248 -1.90 3.52 -17.31
C ASN A 248 -1.24 4.20 -16.11
N ILE A 249 -1.82 5.31 -15.65
CA ILE A 249 -1.44 5.94 -14.39
C ILE A 249 -2.68 6.15 -13.53
N TYR A 250 -2.53 5.90 -12.23
CA TYR A 250 -3.50 6.29 -11.22
C TYR A 250 -3.00 7.56 -10.54
N ILE A 251 -3.90 8.49 -10.22
CA ILE A 251 -3.55 9.76 -9.58
C ILE A 251 -4.27 9.85 -8.25
N ALA A 252 -3.54 10.06 -7.16
CA ALA A 252 -4.10 10.30 -5.83
C ALA A 252 -3.50 11.54 -5.16
N SER A 253 -4.22 12.11 -4.20
CA SER A 253 -3.71 13.24 -3.41
C SER A 253 -2.54 12.81 -2.52
N ALA A 254 -1.50 13.62 -2.45
CA ALA A 254 -0.41 13.50 -1.49
C ALA A 254 -0.69 14.21 -0.16
N MET A 255 -1.84 14.91 -0.08
CA MET A 255 -2.25 15.71 1.08
C MET A 255 -3.09 14.90 2.08
N ASP A 256 -3.81 13.90 1.57
CA ASP A 256 -4.56 12.92 2.36
C ASP A 256 -4.40 11.57 1.68
N PHE A 257 -4.03 10.55 2.45
CA PHE A 257 -3.49 9.29 1.95
C PHE A 257 -4.43 8.07 1.81
N PRO A 258 -5.69 8.06 2.31
CA PRO A 258 -6.52 6.86 2.30
C PRO A 258 -6.82 6.36 0.88
N ASP A 259 -6.97 7.28 -0.07
CA ASP A 259 -7.28 6.91 -1.45
C ASP A 259 -6.10 6.21 -2.14
N ALA A 260 -4.87 6.67 -1.89
CA ALA A 260 -3.67 6.02 -2.44
C ALA A 260 -3.49 4.60 -1.88
N LEU A 261 -3.77 4.40 -0.59
CA LEU A 261 -3.69 3.09 0.05
C LEU A 261 -4.71 2.12 -0.56
N SER A 262 -6.00 2.49 -0.59
CA SER A 262 -7.05 1.62 -1.14
C SER A 262 -6.85 1.35 -2.63
N ALA A 263 -6.34 2.33 -3.38
CA ALA A 263 -6.03 2.20 -4.80
C ALA A 263 -4.76 1.38 -5.10
N SER A 264 -3.86 1.20 -4.13
CA SER A 264 -2.53 0.58 -4.36
C SER A 264 -2.63 -0.78 -5.02
N VAL A 265 -3.57 -1.61 -4.59
CA VAL A 265 -3.77 -2.96 -5.14
C VAL A 265 -4.44 -2.95 -6.51
N LEU A 266 -5.31 -1.97 -6.79
CA LEU A 266 -5.91 -1.75 -8.11
C LEU A 266 -4.87 -1.29 -9.13
N ALA A 267 -4.03 -0.34 -8.75
CA ALA A 267 -2.92 0.11 -9.58
C ALA A 267 -1.92 -1.02 -9.85
N ALA A 268 -1.59 -1.81 -8.82
CA ALA A 268 -0.73 -2.98 -8.97
C ALA A 268 -1.32 -4.04 -9.92
N LYS A 269 -2.61 -4.33 -9.81
CA LYS A 269 -3.33 -5.26 -10.70
C LYS A 269 -3.23 -4.86 -12.18
N ASN A 270 -3.19 -3.55 -12.45
CA ASN A 270 -3.08 -3.00 -13.79
C ASN A 270 -1.65 -2.59 -14.17
N ASN A 271 -0.63 -3.07 -13.42
CA ASN A 271 0.78 -2.76 -13.66
C ASN A 271 1.04 -1.25 -13.84
N ALA A 272 0.42 -0.44 -12.98
CA ALA A 272 0.42 1.01 -13.05
C ALA A 272 0.95 1.64 -11.75
N PRO A 273 1.65 2.78 -11.83
CA PRO A 273 1.98 3.58 -10.66
C PRO A 273 0.76 4.35 -10.14
N ILE A 274 0.80 4.71 -8.86
CA ILE A 274 -0.04 5.78 -8.30
C ILE A 274 0.80 7.04 -8.19
N VAL A 275 0.61 7.98 -9.10
CA VAL A 275 1.23 9.30 -9.04
C VAL A 275 0.56 10.14 -7.96
N LEU A 276 1.35 10.53 -6.96
CA LEU A 276 0.89 11.41 -5.88
C LEU A 276 0.98 12.88 -6.32
N ILE A 277 -0.13 13.62 -6.21
CA ILE A 277 -0.20 15.04 -6.60
C ILE A 277 -0.59 15.95 -5.43
N ASN A 278 -0.21 17.22 -5.51
CA ASN A 278 -0.82 18.25 -4.67
C ASN A 278 -2.01 18.85 -5.42
N PRO A 279 -3.26 18.62 -4.99
CA PRO A 279 -4.45 19.10 -5.70
C PRO A 279 -4.56 20.63 -5.74
N ASN A 280 -3.79 21.34 -4.91
CA ASN A 280 -3.77 22.81 -4.89
C ASN A 280 -2.74 23.39 -5.88
N LEU A 281 -1.95 22.56 -6.56
CA LEU A 281 -1.02 23.00 -7.60
C LEU A 281 -1.64 22.77 -8.98
N ALA A 282 -1.43 23.74 -9.88
CA ALA A 282 -1.99 23.72 -11.24
C ALA A 282 -1.33 22.66 -12.15
N VAL A 283 -0.18 22.11 -11.75
CA VAL A 283 0.60 21.15 -12.52
C VAL A 283 0.99 20.00 -11.58
N PRO A 284 0.84 18.73 -12.00
CA PRO A 284 1.44 17.61 -11.28
C PRO A 284 2.95 17.87 -11.08
N PRO A 285 3.61 17.19 -10.11
CA PRO A 285 5.07 17.18 -10.07
C PRO A 285 5.60 16.84 -11.46
N ASN A 286 6.72 17.44 -11.86
CA ASN A 286 7.26 17.26 -13.20
C ASN A 286 7.76 15.81 -13.36
N CYS A 287 6.85 14.91 -13.68
CA CYS A 287 7.09 13.49 -13.95
C CYS A 287 7.34 13.24 -15.44
N THR A 288 7.48 14.30 -16.25
CA THR A 288 7.67 14.19 -17.69
C THR A 288 9.04 13.58 -17.98
N PHE A 289 9.00 12.42 -18.63
CA PHE A 289 10.14 11.76 -19.24
C PHE A 289 10.71 12.65 -20.36
N ASN A 290 12.04 12.86 -20.34
CA ASN A 290 12.78 13.30 -21.53
C ASN A 290 13.16 12.07 -22.35
#